data_AF-A0A1G7NNI5-F1
#
_entry.id   AF-A0A1G7NNI5-F1
#
_cell.length_a   1.000
_cell.length_b   1.000
_cell.length_c   1.000
_cell.angle_alpha   90.00
_cell.angle_beta   90.00
_cell.angle_gamma   90.00
#
_symmetry.space_group_name_H-M   'P 1'
#
loop_
_entity.id
_entity.type
_entity.pdbx_description
1 polymer ?
#
loop_
_entity_poly.entity_id
_entity_poly.type
_entity_poly.pdbx_seq_one_letter_code
_entity_poly.pdbx_strand_id
1 'polypeptide(L)'
;MKIQWLSPRRRKATMFQAARKNKISSVVKLFFTTFAGMLTAQAAMAAGPGMTLSYRNVIPGVTVSIKEAKTSSGEGLTSPGALAPSPDPMRHGKTLSGSDNRDLPEWVEFSWREWVYGVDNTKAELAAMPMYQRRVYIRQRIPQDVVDEVIAANRVRKPGTLAEKWLQVYLVWYPGETRVYWELNNKASEVLRSGGDQLPVTVW
;
A
#
# COMPACT_ATOMS: atom_id res chain seq x y z
N MET A 1 39.81 74.93 -7.88
CA MET A 1 40.09 76.07 -6.97
C MET A 1 39.17 75.94 -5.76
N LYS A 2 39.76 75.84 -4.54
CA LYS A 2 39.23 76.04 -3.16
C LYS A 2 37.83 75.48 -2.79
N ILE A 3 37.76 74.47 -1.90
CA ILE A 3 37.62 74.56 -0.41
C ILE A 3 36.24 75.21 -0.06
N GLN A 4 35.31 74.59 0.69
CA GLN A 4 35.40 74.41 2.14
C GLN A 4 34.21 73.60 2.69
N TRP A 5 34.51 72.77 3.69
CA TRP A 5 33.59 72.08 4.59
C TRP A 5 32.81 73.04 5.51
N LEU A 6 31.62 72.63 5.97
CA LEU A 6 31.05 72.94 7.29
C LEU A 6 29.90 71.96 7.66
N SER A 7 30.21 70.98 8.51
CA SER A 7 29.26 70.32 9.45
C SER A 7 29.05 71.25 10.68
N PRO A 8 28.10 71.08 11.66
CA PRO A 8 27.69 69.78 12.26
C PRO A 8 26.31 69.67 13.01
N ARG A 9 25.95 68.44 13.43
CA ARG A 9 25.12 68.05 14.62
C ARG A 9 23.61 68.44 14.59
N ARG A 10 22.62 67.71 15.10
CA ARG A 10 22.50 66.65 16.13
C ARG A 10 21.03 66.15 16.10
N ARG A 11 20.79 64.85 16.22
CA ARG A 11 19.74 64.20 17.04
C ARG A 11 20.01 62.69 16.99
N LYS A 12 20.67 62.16 18.02
CA LYS A 12 20.09 61.31 19.08
C LYS A 12 19.48 60.03 18.48
N ALA A 13 20.23 58.94 18.48
CA ALA A 13 20.38 58.00 19.60
C ALA A 13 19.16 57.07 19.74
N THR A 14 19.29 55.86 19.21
CA THR A 14 18.90 54.65 19.94
C THR A 14 19.80 53.52 19.49
N MET A 15 20.79 53.26 20.33
CA MET A 15 21.61 52.05 20.37
C MET A 15 20.89 51.09 21.33
N PHE A 16 21.03 49.79 21.07
CA PHE A 16 20.80 48.59 21.90
C PHE A 16 20.02 47.57 21.04
N GLN A 17 20.39 46.31 20.93
CA GLN A 17 21.59 45.52 21.19
C GLN A 17 21.15 44.10 20.83
N ALA A 18 22.11 43.25 20.48
CA ALA A 18 22.07 41.81 20.73
C ALA A 18 20.90 41.00 20.13
N ALA A 19 21.19 40.20 19.10
CA ALA A 19 21.61 38.82 19.35
C ALA A 19 21.96 38.13 18.04
N ARG A 20 23.26 37.79 17.89
CA ARG A 20 23.67 36.66 17.05
C ARG A 20 23.01 35.41 17.62
N LYS A 21 22.17 34.73 16.84
CA LYS A 21 21.94 33.30 16.98
C LYS A 21 22.36 32.63 15.68
N ASN A 22 23.59 32.12 15.70
CA ASN A 22 23.92 30.90 14.96
C ASN A 22 22.91 29.83 15.38
N LYS A 23 22.26 29.17 14.43
CA LYS A 23 21.94 27.74 14.54
C LYS A 23 21.61 27.17 13.16
N ILE A 24 22.53 26.31 12.74
CA ILE A 24 22.35 25.15 11.87
C ILE A 24 20.94 24.53 12.06
N SER A 25 20.38 24.05 10.94
CA SER A 25 19.36 23.01 10.82
C SER A 25 18.01 23.47 10.23
N SER A 26 17.80 23.12 8.97
CA SER A 26 16.53 22.54 8.50
C SER A 26 16.82 21.57 7.34
N VAL A 27 17.77 20.66 7.58
CA VAL A 27 17.58 19.27 7.14
C VAL A 27 16.42 18.74 7.99
N VAL A 28 15.59 17.87 7.42
CA VAL A 28 14.40 17.25 8.04
C VAL A 28 13.09 18.06 7.83
N LYS A 29 12.62 18.15 6.58
CA LYS A 29 11.18 17.94 6.35
C LYS A 29 10.94 16.43 6.28
N LEU A 30 10.87 15.89 7.50
CA LEU A 30 10.39 14.58 7.91
C LEU A 30 9.15 14.19 7.06
N PHE A 31 9.24 13.13 6.24
CA PHE A 31 8.81 11.79 6.66
C PHE A 31 7.45 11.78 7.37
N PHE A 32 6.36 12.08 6.67
CA PHE A 32 5.01 11.78 7.16
C PHE A 32 4.06 11.51 5.99
N THR A 33 4.20 10.36 5.32
CA THR A 33 3.13 9.79 4.48
C THR A 33 3.27 8.28 4.24
N THR A 34 3.92 7.55 5.14
CA THR A 34 4.15 6.10 4.95
C THR A 34 4.07 5.33 6.28
N PHE A 35 3.06 5.61 7.10
CA PHE A 35 2.78 4.79 8.30
C PHE A 35 1.31 4.38 8.48
N ALA A 36 0.41 4.73 7.54
CA ALA A 36 -0.97 4.27 7.60
C ALA A 36 -1.18 2.83 7.06
N GLY A 37 -0.22 2.30 6.28
CA GLY A 37 -0.33 0.97 5.67
C GLY A 37 0.03 -0.20 6.59
N MET A 38 0.98 -0.02 7.51
CA MET A 38 1.36 -1.07 8.47
C MET A 38 0.38 -1.20 9.64
N LEU A 39 -0.16 -0.08 10.12
CA LEU A 39 -1.11 -0.07 11.24
C LEU A 39 -2.50 -0.60 10.87
N THR A 40 -2.93 -0.43 9.61
CA THR A 40 -4.20 -1.00 9.13
C THR A 40 -4.11 -2.51 8.90
N ALA A 41 -2.95 -3.03 8.50
CA ALA A 41 -2.73 -4.48 8.44
C ALA A 41 -2.79 -5.12 9.84
N GLN A 42 -2.19 -4.50 10.84
CA GLN A 42 -2.16 -5.02 12.20
C GLN A 42 -3.51 -4.90 12.94
N ALA A 43 -4.27 -3.83 12.68
CA ALA A 43 -5.61 -3.64 13.24
C ALA A 43 -6.66 -4.55 12.58
N ALA A 44 -6.56 -4.79 11.27
CA ALA A 44 -7.45 -5.73 10.59
C ALA A 44 -7.17 -7.20 10.95
N MET A 45 -5.91 -7.51 11.33
CA MET A 45 -5.53 -8.78 11.96
C MET A 45 -6.14 -9.00 13.35
N ALA A 46 -6.50 -7.94 14.08
CA ALA A 46 -7.12 -8.03 15.40
C ALA A 46 -8.62 -8.38 15.35
N ALA A 47 -9.32 -8.06 14.25
CA ALA A 47 -10.73 -8.42 14.03
C ALA A 47 -10.90 -9.76 13.28
N GLY A 48 -9.94 -10.13 12.42
CA GLY A 48 -9.81 -11.48 11.87
C GLY A 48 -10.25 -11.59 10.42
N PRO A 49 -9.31 -12.05 9.60
CA PRO A 49 -9.50 -13.31 8.91
C PRO A 49 -8.20 -14.13 9.04
N GLY A 50 -8.28 -15.45 9.12
CA GLY A 50 -7.07 -16.24 8.83
C GLY A 50 -6.71 -16.19 7.34
N MET A 51 -7.18 -15.22 6.55
CA MET A 51 -6.92 -15.10 5.11
C MET A 51 -6.86 -13.63 4.68
N THR A 52 -5.73 -13.19 4.14
CA THR A 52 -5.50 -11.82 3.64
C THR A 52 -5.30 -11.83 2.13
N LEU A 53 -5.80 -10.79 1.46
CA LEU A 53 -5.62 -10.57 0.03
C LEU A 53 -4.70 -9.37 -0.18
N SER A 54 -3.65 -9.51 -0.97
CA SER A 54 -2.63 -8.50 -1.21
C SER A 54 -2.57 -8.23 -2.70
N TYR A 55 -2.61 -6.96 -3.10
CA TYR A 55 -2.61 -6.58 -4.51
C TYR A 55 -1.35 -5.77 -4.83
N ARG A 56 -0.73 -6.08 -5.97
CA ARG A 56 0.63 -5.62 -6.32
C ARG A 56 0.67 -5.29 -7.80
N ASN A 57 1.33 -4.19 -8.15
CA ASN A 57 1.58 -3.83 -9.53
C ASN A 57 3.08 -3.95 -9.80
N VAL A 58 3.45 -4.76 -10.79
CA VAL A 58 4.86 -4.91 -11.22
C VAL A 58 5.07 -4.49 -12.67
N ILE A 59 4.06 -3.87 -13.30
CA ILE A 59 4.12 -3.38 -14.68
C ILE A 59 5.05 -2.16 -14.72
N PRO A 60 6.21 -2.21 -15.40
CA PRO A 60 7.15 -1.10 -15.41
C PRO A 60 6.51 0.17 -15.98
N GLY A 61 6.71 1.29 -15.28
CA GLY A 61 6.25 2.60 -15.74
C GLY A 61 4.73 2.81 -15.75
N VAL A 62 3.94 1.91 -15.16
CA VAL A 62 2.47 2.02 -15.11
C VAL A 62 2.01 2.16 -13.67
N THR A 63 1.07 3.06 -13.41
CA THR A 63 0.29 3.13 -12.17
C THR A 63 -1.07 2.47 -12.40
N VAL A 64 -1.43 1.53 -11.53
CA VAL A 64 -2.75 0.88 -11.54
C VAL A 64 -3.58 1.49 -10.42
N SER A 65 -4.66 2.21 -10.73
CA SER A 65 -5.61 2.71 -9.74
C SER A 65 -6.88 1.90 -9.75
N ILE A 66 -7.02 1.09 -8.71
CA ILE A 66 -8.22 0.34 -8.44
C ILE A 66 -9.27 1.34 -7.93
N LYS A 67 -10.42 1.36 -8.59
CA LYS A 67 -11.58 2.18 -8.19
C LYS A 67 -12.54 1.38 -7.35
N GLU A 68 -12.70 0.12 -7.70
CA GLU A 68 -13.57 -0.80 -6.99
C GLU A 68 -12.95 -2.18 -7.05
N ALA A 69 -13.15 -2.95 -5.99
CA ALA A 69 -12.99 -4.38 -6.05
C ALA A 69 -14.09 -5.04 -5.25
N LYS A 70 -14.65 -6.12 -5.76
CA LYS A 70 -15.81 -6.83 -5.21
C LYS A 70 -15.50 -8.31 -5.12
N THR A 71 -15.80 -8.92 -3.98
CA THR A 71 -15.73 -10.37 -3.82
C THR A 71 -16.97 -11.05 -4.42
N SER A 72 -16.94 -12.39 -4.50
CA SER A 72 -18.10 -13.19 -4.90
C SER A 72 -19.33 -13.04 -3.98
N SER A 73 -19.16 -12.55 -2.74
CA SER A 73 -20.26 -12.20 -1.83
C SER A 73 -20.87 -10.82 -2.10
N GLY A 74 -20.33 -10.06 -3.06
CA GLY A 74 -20.72 -8.69 -3.36
C GLY A 74 -20.13 -7.65 -2.41
N GLU A 75 -19.28 -8.05 -1.47
CA GLU A 75 -18.61 -7.12 -0.56
C GLU A 75 -17.54 -6.32 -1.30
N GLY A 76 -17.68 -4.99 -1.27
CA GLY A 76 -16.76 -4.06 -1.92
C GLY A 76 -15.57 -3.69 -1.03
N LEU A 77 -14.43 -3.38 -1.66
CA LEU A 77 -13.25 -2.87 -0.96
C LEU A 77 -13.41 -1.37 -0.70
N THR A 78 -13.23 -0.96 0.55
CA THR A 78 -13.16 0.45 0.92
C THR A 78 -11.85 1.06 0.44
N SER A 79 -11.92 1.91 -0.59
CA SER A 79 -10.83 2.78 -1.08
C SER A 79 -9.50 2.08 -1.42
N PRO A 80 -9.48 1.19 -2.43
CA PRO A 80 -8.29 0.40 -2.77
C PRO A 80 -7.10 1.24 -3.28
N GLY A 81 -7.34 2.45 -3.80
CA GLY A 81 -6.31 3.45 -4.09
C GLY A 81 -5.48 3.17 -5.36
N ALA A 82 -4.29 3.78 -5.44
CA ALA A 82 -3.35 3.60 -6.55
C ALA A 82 -2.11 2.78 -6.13
N LEU A 83 -1.66 1.95 -7.05
CA LEU A 83 -0.50 1.07 -6.93
C LEU A 83 0.59 1.53 -7.90
N ALA A 84 1.68 2.06 -7.34
CA ALA A 84 2.91 2.30 -8.08
C ALA A 84 3.56 0.98 -8.52
N PRO A 85 4.36 0.97 -9.59
CA PRO A 85 5.11 -0.21 -9.99
C PRO A 85 6.14 -0.58 -8.91
N SER A 86 6.27 -1.88 -8.64
CA SER A 86 7.24 -2.45 -7.71
C SER A 86 8.09 -3.49 -8.43
N PRO A 87 9.43 -3.52 -8.24
CA PRO A 87 10.27 -4.58 -8.79
C PRO A 87 10.08 -5.91 -8.03
N ASP A 88 9.63 -5.83 -6.78
CA ASP A 88 9.40 -6.97 -5.90
C ASP A 88 7.90 -7.28 -5.84
N PRO A 89 7.45 -8.46 -6.33
CA PRO A 89 6.04 -8.84 -6.34
C PRO A 89 5.50 -9.15 -4.94
N MET A 90 6.37 -9.39 -3.96
CA MET A 90 6.01 -9.77 -2.59
C MET A 90 5.96 -8.56 -1.64
N ARG A 91 6.70 -7.49 -1.93
CA ARG A 91 6.79 -6.29 -1.07
C ARG A 91 5.97 -5.09 -1.60
N HIS A 92 5.79 -4.10 -0.74
CA HIS A 92 5.31 -2.74 -1.06
C HIS A 92 3.92 -2.52 -1.68
N GLY A 93 3.03 -3.52 -1.76
CA GLY A 93 1.66 -3.27 -2.21
C GLY A 93 0.64 -3.03 -1.11
N LYS A 94 -0.63 -2.99 -1.52
CA LYS A 94 -1.77 -2.79 -0.64
C LYS A 94 -2.31 -4.13 -0.16
N THR A 95 -2.75 -4.18 1.10
CA THR A 95 -3.32 -5.37 1.71
C THR A 95 -4.78 -5.10 2.00
N LEU A 96 -5.62 -6.00 1.54
CA LEU A 96 -6.97 -6.20 1.99
C LEU A 96 -6.98 -7.30 3.04
N SER A 97 -7.53 -6.98 4.20
CA SER A 97 -7.98 -8.00 5.14
C SER A 97 -9.39 -8.40 4.75
N GLY A 98 -9.64 -9.71 4.56
CA GLY A 98 -11.02 -10.22 4.54
C GLY A 98 -11.77 -9.80 5.80
N SER A 99 -13.05 -9.49 5.66
CA SER A 99 -13.93 -9.20 6.80
C SER A 99 -14.29 -10.49 7.55
N ASP A 100 -14.35 -10.36 8.86
CA ASP A 100 -14.95 -11.24 9.88
C ASP A 100 -15.36 -12.67 9.44
N ASN A 101 -14.42 -13.59 9.51
CA ASN A 101 -14.65 -15.05 9.58
C ASN A 101 -15.22 -15.75 8.32
N ARG A 102 -15.07 -15.18 7.12
CA ARG A 102 -15.60 -15.82 5.89
C ARG A 102 -14.55 -16.63 5.13
N ASP A 103 -15.05 -17.68 4.48
CA ASP A 103 -14.32 -18.54 3.56
C ASP A 103 -13.65 -17.72 2.43
N LEU A 104 -12.58 -18.27 1.88
CA LEU A 104 -11.86 -17.67 0.75
C LEU A 104 -12.83 -17.36 -0.40
N PRO A 105 -12.90 -16.12 -0.91
CA PRO A 105 -13.83 -15.79 -1.98
C PRO A 105 -13.54 -16.62 -3.22
N GLU A 106 -14.58 -17.00 -3.95
CA GLU A 106 -14.44 -17.75 -5.20
C GLU A 106 -13.64 -16.93 -6.21
N TRP A 107 -13.95 -15.65 -6.28
CA TRP A 107 -13.30 -14.68 -7.14
C TRP A 107 -13.32 -13.27 -6.54
N VAL A 108 -12.45 -12.41 -7.06
CA VAL A 108 -12.48 -10.96 -6.84
C VAL A 108 -12.51 -10.26 -8.19
N GLU A 109 -13.46 -9.37 -8.38
CA GLU A 109 -13.60 -8.55 -9.57
C GLU A 109 -13.05 -7.15 -9.29
N PHE A 110 -12.11 -6.70 -10.11
CA PHE A 110 -11.50 -5.38 -10.02
C PHE A 110 -12.06 -4.49 -11.12
N SER A 111 -12.34 -3.23 -10.77
CA SER A 111 -12.46 -2.13 -11.72
C SER A 111 -11.28 -1.16 -11.51
N TRP A 112 -10.49 -0.89 -12.54
CA TRP A 112 -9.30 -0.05 -12.41
C TRP A 112 -9.06 0.84 -13.63
N ARG A 113 -8.16 1.80 -13.45
CA ARG A 113 -7.61 2.67 -14.49
C ARG A 113 -6.10 2.59 -14.48
N GLU A 114 -5.47 2.85 -15.61
CA GLU A 114 -4.01 2.81 -15.77
C GLU A 114 -3.50 4.13 -16.36
N TRP A 115 -2.31 4.55 -15.93
CA TRP A 115 -1.59 5.69 -16.51
C TRP A 115 -0.08 5.58 -16.31
N VAL A 116 0.68 6.45 -16.98
CA VAL A 116 2.14 6.49 -16.89
C VAL A 116 2.57 6.90 -15.48
N TYR A 117 3.42 6.07 -14.86
CA TYR A 117 3.98 6.33 -13.54
C TYR A 117 4.78 7.64 -13.50
N GLY A 118 4.60 8.41 -12.43
CA GLY A 118 5.26 9.70 -12.23
C GLY A 118 4.64 10.86 -13.03
N VAL A 119 3.60 10.61 -13.83
CA VAL A 119 2.85 11.66 -14.52
C VAL A 119 1.64 12.07 -13.68
N ASP A 120 1.61 13.34 -13.30
CA ASP A 120 0.45 13.94 -12.64
C ASP A 120 -0.69 14.07 -13.65
N ASN A 121 -1.88 13.65 -13.23
CA ASN A 121 -3.09 13.73 -14.04
C ASN A 121 -4.15 14.49 -13.26
N THR A 122 -4.84 15.40 -13.94
CA THR A 122 -6.00 16.09 -13.39
C THR A 122 -7.16 15.12 -13.17
N LYS A 123 -8.12 15.51 -12.33
CA LYS A 123 -9.34 14.71 -12.10
C LYS A 123 -10.13 14.47 -13.39
N ALA A 124 -10.15 15.44 -14.31
CA ALA A 124 -10.85 15.33 -15.58
C ALA A 124 -10.17 14.30 -16.51
N GLU A 125 -8.85 14.36 -16.63
CA GLU A 125 -8.07 13.38 -17.40
C GLU A 125 -8.24 11.97 -16.82
N LEU A 126 -8.11 11.84 -15.50
CA LEU A 126 -8.32 10.56 -14.82
C LEU A 126 -9.74 10.01 -15.01
N ALA A 127 -10.75 10.85 -15.19
CA ALA A 127 -12.13 10.45 -15.44
C ALA A 127 -12.39 10.08 -16.92
N ALA A 128 -11.64 10.68 -17.85
CA ALA A 128 -11.70 10.39 -19.29
C ALA A 128 -10.94 9.12 -19.67
N MET A 129 -9.99 8.65 -18.85
CA MET A 129 -9.26 7.40 -19.10
C MET A 129 -10.19 6.18 -19.22
N PRO A 130 -9.78 5.12 -19.95
CA PRO A 130 -10.52 3.86 -19.96
C PRO A 130 -10.63 3.25 -18.56
N MET A 131 -11.80 2.68 -18.26
CA MET A 131 -12.00 1.82 -17.09
C MET A 131 -11.91 0.37 -17.54
N TYR A 132 -11.03 -0.39 -16.89
CA TYR A 132 -10.88 -1.81 -17.12
C TYR A 132 -11.57 -2.61 -16.03
N GLN A 133 -12.03 -3.81 -16.39
CA GLN A 133 -12.64 -4.75 -15.47
C GLN A 133 -12.11 -6.15 -15.69
N ARG A 134 -11.92 -6.90 -14.59
CA ARG A 134 -11.40 -8.27 -14.61
C ARG A 134 -11.77 -9.00 -13.34
N ARG A 135 -12.20 -10.24 -13.52
CA ARG A 135 -12.40 -11.21 -12.45
C ARG A 135 -11.17 -12.09 -12.30
N VAL A 136 -10.68 -12.21 -11.08
CA VAL A 136 -9.58 -13.11 -10.70
C VAL A 136 -10.14 -14.19 -9.80
N TYR A 137 -10.10 -15.43 -10.27
CA TYR A 137 -10.59 -16.59 -9.52
C TYR A 137 -9.52 -17.07 -8.53
N ILE A 138 -9.89 -17.15 -7.26
CA ILE A 138 -8.95 -17.39 -6.16
C ILE A 138 -9.12 -18.79 -5.58
N ARG A 139 -10.35 -19.20 -5.27
CA ARG A 139 -10.60 -20.48 -4.58
C ARG A 139 -10.02 -21.69 -5.29
N GLN A 140 -10.12 -21.72 -6.62
CA GLN A 140 -9.60 -22.80 -7.45
C GLN A 140 -8.06 -22.86 -7.53
N ARG A 141 -7.36 -21.80 -7.10
CA ARG A 141 -5.89 -21.69 -7.16
C ARG A 141 -5.22 -22.18 -5.88
N ILE A 142 -5.99 -22.45 -4.83
CA ILE A 142 -5.49 -22.83 -3.52
C ILE A 142 -5.99 -24.24 -3.20
N PRO A 143 -5.09 -25.19 -2.91
CA PRO A 143 -5.48 -26.54 -2.51
C PRO A 143 -6.46 -26.54 -1.34
N GLN A 144 -7.44 -27.45 -1.38
CA GLN A 144 -8.50 -27.52 -0.36
C GLN A 144 -7.95 -27.78 1.03
N ASP A 145 -6.93 -28.64 1.17
CA ASP A 145 -6.28 -28.97 2.44
C ASP A 145 -5.65 -27.72 3.11
N VAL A 146 -5.09 -26.80 2.33
CA VAL A 146 -4.56 -25.52 2.83
C VAL A 146 -5.69 -24.68 3.42
N VAL A 147 -6.83 -24.62 2.74
CA VAL A 147 -7.99 -23.84 3.20
C VAL A 147 -8.59 -24.46 4.46
N ASP A 148 -8.72 -25.78 4.51
CA ASP A 148 -9.24 -26.50 5.66
C ASP A 148 -8.35 -26.30 6.90
N GLU A 149 -7.02 -26.31 6.74
CA GLU A 149 -6.08 -26.03 7.82
C GLU A 149 -6.25 -24.62 8.42
N VAL A 150 -6.45 -23.63 7.55
CA VAL A 150 -6.65 -22.23 7.97
C VAL A 150 -7.99 -22.06 8.67
N ILE A 151 -9.05 -22.69 8.17
CA ILE A 151 -10.37 -22.71 8.82
C ILE A 151 -10.26 -23.36 10.20
N ALA A 152 -9.59 -24.50 10.30
CA ALA A 152 -9.38 -25.18 11.57
C ALA A 152 -8.61 -24.31 12.58
N ALA A 153 -7.52 -23.65 12.15
CA ALA A 153 -6.74 -22.75 13.00
C ALA A 153 -7.54 -21.53 13.47
N ASN A 154 -8.42 -20.98 12.61
CA ASN A 154 -9.31 -19.88 13.00
C ASN A 154 -10.37 -20.31 14.01
N ARG A 155 -10.95 -21.51 13.87
CA ARG A 155 -12.01 -22.00 14.77
C ARG A 155 -11.58 -22.11 16.22
N VAL A 156 -10.31 -22.47 16.46
CA VAL A 156 -9.74 -22.63 17.81
C VAL A 156 -9.07 -21.36 18.35
N ARG A 157 -9.05 -20.28 17.56
CA ARG A 157 -8.39 -19.01 17.91
C ARG A 157 -9.10 -18.34 19.08
N LYS A 158 -8.32 -17.77 20.01
CA LYS A 158 -8.86 -16.91 21.06
C LYS A 158 -9.30 -15.57 20.48
N PRO A 159 -10.49 -15.04 20.83
CA PRO A 159 -10.93 -13.72 20.40
C PRO A 159 -9.86 -12.64 20.68
N GLY A 160 -9.67 -11.72 19.72
CA GLY A 160 -8.68 -10.65 19.81
C GLY A 160 -7.21 -11.07 19.60
N THR A 161 -6.94 -12.33 19.26
CA THR A 161 -5.58 -12.82 18.95
C THR A 161 -5.47 -13.28 17.50
N LEU A 162 -4.25 -13.35 16.95
CA LEU A 162 -4.00 -13.99 15.65
C LEU A 162 -4.18 -15.51 15.70
N ALA A 163 -4.67 -16.09 14.61
CA ALA A 163 -4.75 -17.53 14.44
C ALA A 163 -3.34 -18.13 14.41
N GLU A 164 -3.21 -19.40 14.78
CA GLU A 164 -1.92 -20.09 14.69
C GLU A 164 -1.41 -20.21 13.25
N LYS A 165 -2.34 -20.27 12.30
CA LYS A 165 -2.08 -20.27 10.87
C LYS A 165 -2.99 -19.27 10.18
N TRP A 166 -2.46 -18.61 9.17
CA TRP A 166 -3.20 -17.71 8.31
C TRP A 166 -2.65 -17.75 6.90
N LEU A 167 -3.50 -17.45 5.93
CA LEU A 167 -3.20 -17.49 4.51
C LEU A 167 -2.99 -16.07 4.01
N GLN A 168 -1.96 -15.84 3.23
CA GLN A 168 -1.79 -14.63 2.45
C GLN A 168 -1.92 -14.98 0.99
N VAL A 169 -2.77 -14.27 0.28
CA VAL A 169 -2.98 -14.44 -1.16
C VAL A 169 -2.56 -13.16 -1.84
N TYR A 170 -1.68 -13.25 -2.82
CA TYR A 170 -1.14 -12.15 -3.59
C TYR A 170 -1.76 -12.21 -5.00
N LEU A 171 -2.42 -11.13 -5.42
CA LEU A 171 -2.74 -10.91 -6.82
C LEU A 171 -1.76 -9.88 -7.38
N VAL A 172 -1.01 -10.27 -8.40
CA VAL A 172 0.09 -9.50 -8.96
C VAL A 172 -0.23 -9.15 -10.41
N TRP A 173 -0.28 -7.86 -10.73
CA TRP A 173 -0.56 -7.35 -12.06
C TRP A 173 0.70 -7.39 -12.91
N TYR A 174 0.63 -8.18 -13.99
CA TYR A 174 1.62 -8.24 -15.05
C TYR A 174 1.04 -7.66 -16.34
N PRO A 175 1.86 -7.34 -17.34
CA PRO A 175 1.36 -6.97 -18.66
C PRO A 175 0.41 -8.05 -19.20
N GLY A 176 -0.85 -7.70 -19.44
CA GLY A 176 -1.86 -8.59 -20.01
C GLY A 176 -2.54 -9.55 -19.02
N GLU A 177 -1.95 -9.88 -17.87
CA GLU A 177 -2.47 -10.90 -16.96
C GLU A 177 -2.39 -10.51 -15.47
N THR A 178 -3.09 -11.25 -14.63
CA THR A 178 -2.99 -11.12 -13.17
C THR A 178 -2.67 -12.49 -12.61
N ARG A 179 -1.51 -12.61 -11.95
CA ARG A 179 -1.04 -13.86 -11.36
C ARG A 179 -1.47 -13.96 -9.90
N VAL A 180 -1.79 -15.16 -9.45
CA VAL A 180 -2.21 -15.47 -8.09
C VAL A 180 -1.14 -16.32 -7.42
N TYR A 181 -0.55 -15.80 -6.36
CA TYR A 181 0.39 -16.53 -5.51
C TYR A 181 -0.16 -16.59 -4.08
N TRP A 182 0.16 -17.61 -3.30
CA TRP A 182 -0.31 -17.73 -1.93
C TRP A 182 0.77 -18.29 -1.00
N GLU A 183 0.67 -17.89 0.27
CA GLU A 183 1.55 -18.34 1.36
C GLU A 183 0.70 -18.70 2.58
N LEU A 184 0.86 -19.93 3.06
CA LEU A 184 0.40 -20.32 4.36
C LEU A 184 1.47 -19.94 5.38
N ASN A 185 1.10 -19.09 6.32
CA ASN A 185 1.98 -18.56 7.35
C ASN A 185 1.57 -19.07 8.72
N ASN A 186 2.55 -19.19 9.62
CA ASN A 186 2.27 -19.36 11.04
C ASN A 186 2.03 -18.00 11.72
N LYS A 187 1.70 -18.04 13.02
CA LYS A 187 1.49 -16.83 13.85
C LYS A 187 2.71 -15.92 13.95
N ALA A 188 3.92 -16.44 13.73
CA ALA A 188 5.16 -15.67 13.67
C ALA A 188 5.45 -15.08 12.28
N SER A 189 4.52 -15.24 11.32
CA SER A 189 4.67 -14.82 9.93
C SER A 189 5.78 -15.57 9.17
N GLU A 190 6.10 -16.79 9.59
CA GLU A 190 6.99 -17.67 8.84
C GLU A 190 6.17 -18.46 7.82
N VAL A 191 6.68 -18.51 6.59
CA VAL A 191 6.05 -19.25 5.48
C VAL A 191 6.23 -20.74 5.72
N LEU A 192 5.12 -21.44 5.93
CA LEU A 192 5.06 -22.89 6.08
C LEU A 192 4.96 -23.59 4.73
N ARG A 193 4.15 -23.03 3.82
CA ARG A 193 3.89 -23.54 2.47
C ARG A 193 3.58 -22.37 1.55
N SER A 194 3.88 -22.51 0.27
CA SER A 194 3.47 -21.55 -0.74
C SER A 194 3.14 -22.23 -2.06
N GLY A 195 2.46 -21.50 -2.94
CA GLY A 195 2.09 -21.99 -4.26
C GLY A 195 1.34 -20.96 -5.09
N GLY A 196 0.70 -21.45 -6.16
CA GLY A 196 0.02 -20.61 -7.14
C GLY A 196 0.84 -20.46 -8.42
N ASP A 197 0.61 -19.37 -9.14
CA ASP A 197 1.30 -19.04 -10.38
C ASP A 197 2.77 -18.70 -10.11
N GLN A 198 3.66 -19.09 -11.02
CA GLN A 198 5.07 -18.72 -10.93
C GLN A 198 5.21 -17.20 -10.99
N LEU A 199 5.87 -16.63 -9.98
CA LEU A 199 6.27 -15.23 -10.02
C LEU A 199 7.65 -15.15 -10.67
N PRO A 200 7.84 -14.43 -11.79
CA PRO A 200 9.17 -14.19 -12.31
C PRO A 200 9.99 -13.52 -11.22
N VAL A 201 11.14 -14.13 -10.90
CA VAL A 201 12.15 -13.51 -10.05
C VAL A 201 12.70 -12.34 -10.86
N THR A 202 12.22 -11.14 -10.58
CA THR A 202 12.72 -9.95 -11.27
C THR A 202 14.05 -9.54 -10.65
N VAL A 203 15.14 -10.03 -11.27
CA VAL A 203 16.46 -9.40 -11.17
C VAL A 203 16.41 -8.18 -12.08
N TRP A 204 16.35 -6.99 -11.49
CA TRP A 204 16.54 -5.72 -12.19
C TRP A 204 17.94 -5.19 -11.88
#